data_AF-A0A352S3L8-F1
#
_entry.id   AF-A0A352S3L8-F1
#
_cell.length_a   1.000
_cell.length_b   1.000
_cell.length_c   1.000
_cell.angle_alpha   90.00
_cell.angle_beta   90.00
_cell.angle_gamma   90.00
#
_symmetry.space_group_name_H-M   'P 1'
#
loop_
_entity.id
_entity.type
_entity.pdbx_description
1 polymer ?
#
loop_
_entity_poly.entity_id
_entity_poly.type
_entity_poly.pdbx_seq_one_letter_code
_entity_poly.pdbx_strand_id
1 'polypeptide(L)' 'NERLEFLGDSVLNCAVADMLFGMFGKLDEGDLSRVRANLVKQQALYEIAQMLQLSDA' A
#
# COMPACT_ATOMS: atom_id res chain seq x y z
N ASN A 1 12.58 2.73 -13.52
CA ASN A 1 12.85 1.29 -13.27
C ASN A 1 11.50 0.55 -13.27
N GLU A 2 10.75 0.68 -14.37
CA GLU A 2 9.30 0.43 -14.41
C GLU A 2 8.92 -1.03 -14.12
N ARG A 3 9.79 -1.99 -14.48
CA ARG A 3 9.58 -3.41 -14.20
C ARG A 3 9.65 -3.73 -12.71
N LEU A 4 10.55 -3.07 -11.97
CA LEU A 4 10.65 -3.25 -10.52
C LEU A 4 9.51 -2.55 -9.80
N GLU A 5 9.09 -1.39 -10.28
CA GLU A 5 7.91 -0.67 -9.79
C GLU A 5 6.64 -1.53 -9.93
N PHE A 6 6.39 -2.08 -11.11
CA PHE A 6 5.25 -2.99 -11.36
C PHE A 6 5.23 -4.20 -10.41
N LEU A 7 6.38 -4.82 -10.18
CA LEU A 7 6.51 -5.94 -9.24
C LEU A 7 6.31 -5.48 -7.79
N GLY A 8 6.94 -4.37 -7.43
CA GLY A 8 6.87 -3.79 -6.09
C GLY A 8 5.45 -3.40 -5.70
N ASP A 9 4.71 -2.77 -6.61
CA ASP A 9 3.30 -2.41 -6.40
C ASP A 9 2.44 -3.64 -6.13
N SER A 10 2.64 -4.72 -6.88
CA SER A 10 1.89 -5.97 -6.68
C SER A 10 2.19 -6.59 -5.31
N VAL A 11 3.47 -6.61 -4.90
CA VAL A 11 3.89 -7.12 -3.59
C VAL A 11 3.34 -6.26 -2.45
N LEU A 12 3.43 -4.93 -2.57
CA LEU A 12 2.93 -3.99 -1.58
C LEU A 12 1.42 -4.11 -1.40
N ASN A 13 0.66 -4.17 -2.50
CA ASN A 13 -0.79 -4.36 -2.46
C ASN A 13 -1.17 -5.67 -1.76
N CYS A 14 -0.43 -6.75 -2.03
CA CYS A 14 -0.65 -8.05 -1.38
C CYS A 14 -0.41 -7.97 0.13
N ALA A 15 0.74 -7.42 0.56
CA ALA A 15 1.09 -7.30 1.97
C ALA A 15 0.08 -6.45 2.76
N VAL A 16 -0.37 -5.32 2.18
CA VAL A 16 -1.38 -4.46 2.82
C VAL A 16 -2.74 -5.15 2.86
N ALA A 17 -3.12 -5.89 1.80
CA ALA A 17 -4.38 -6.65 1.80
C ALA A 17 -4.40 -7.73 2.89
N ASP A 18 -3.31 -8.49 3.05
CA ASP A 18 -3.16 -9.52 4.09
C ASP A 18 -3.25 -8.92 5.51
N MET A 19 -2.56 -7.80 5.74
CA MET A 19 -2.65 -7.05 7.00
C MET A 19 -4.09 -6.62 7.31
N LEU A 20 -4.78 -6.00 6.34
CA LEU A 20 -6.14 -5.52 6.52
C LEU A 20 -7.13 -6.66 6.74
N PHE A 21 -6.97 -7.77 6.02
CA PHE A 21 -7.79 -8.97 6.19
C PHE A 21 -7.67 -9.54 7.61
N GLY A 22 -6.45 -9.61 8.15
CA GLY A 22 -6.21 -10.06 9.52
C GLY A 22 -6.71 -9.09 10.60
N MET A 23 -6.60 -7.78 10.37
CA MET A 23 -6.99 -6.76 11.35
C MET A 23 -8.49 -6.46 11.38
N PHE A 24 -9.18 -6.55 10.24
CA PHE A 24 -10.56 -6.08 10.08
C PHE A 24 -11.52 -7.18 9.61
N GLY A 25 -11.62 -8.28 10.36
CA GLY A 25 -12.47 -9.44 10.03
C GLY A 25 -13.99 -9.20 9.97
N LYS A 26 -14.47 -7.95 10.12
CA LYS A 26 -15.89 -7.56 9.99
C LYS A 26 -16.17 -6.65 8.81
N LEU A 27 -15.14 -6.11 8.15
CA LEU A 27 -15.32 -5.29 6.96
C LEU A 27 -15.60 -6.20 5.77
N ASP A 28 -16.43 -5.72 4.85
CA ASP A 28 -16.61 -6.37 3.56
C ASP A 28 -15.43 -6.08 2.61
N GLU A 29 -15.41 -6.76 1.47
CA GLU A 29 -14.36 -6.60 0.47
C GLU A 29 -14.26 -5.15 -0.02
N GLY A 30 -15.38 -4.46 -0.21
CA GLY A 30 -15.39 -3.11 -0.75
C GLY A 30 -14.74 -2.11 0.21
N ASP A 31 -15.04 -2.23 1.50
CA ASP A 31 -14.42 -1.40 2.54
C ASP A 31 -12.93 -1.73 2.70
N LEU A 32 -12.55 -3.02 2.71
CA LEU A 32 -11.14 -3.43 2.73
C LEU A 32 -10.36 -2.86 1.52
N SER A 33 -10.94 -2.95 0.33
CA SER A 33 -10.36 -2.43 -0.91
C SER A 33 -10.21 -0.89 -0.86
N ARG A 34 -11.17 -0.16 -0.29
CA ARG A 34 -11.08 1.30 -0.09
C ARG A 34 -9.99 1.69 0.91
N VAL A 35 -9.89 0.96 2.03
CA VAL A 35 -8.84 1.21 3.03
C VAL A 35 -7.47 0.92 2.41
N ARG A 36 -7.29 -0.22 1.75
CA ARG A 36 -6.05 -0.56 1.03
C ARG A 36 -5.66 0.54 0.06
N ALA A 37 -6.57 0.94 -0.83
CA ALA A 37 -6.32 1.98 -1.83
C ALA A 37 -5.88 3.31 -1.19
N ASN A 38 -6.46 3.68 -0.04
CA ASN A 38 -6.06 4.87 0.70
C ASN A 38 -4.66 4.78 1.32
N LEU A 39 -4.22 3.58 1.71
CA LEU A 39 -2.89 3.35 2.31
C LEU A 39 -1.78 3.28 1.25
N VAL A 40 -2.07 2.70 0.07
CA VAL A 40 -1.08 2.53 -1.00
C VAL A 40 -1.15 3.61 -2.08
N LYS A 41 -1.95 4.66 -1.89
CA LYS A 41 -2.00 5.79 -2.84
C LYS A 41 -0.67 6.54 -2.84
N GLN A 42 -0.34 7.12 -3.99
CA GLN A 42 0.89 7.87 -4.23
C GLN A 42 1.21 8.89 -3.13
N GLN A 43 0.22 9.66 -2.65
CA GLN A 43 0.43 10.64 -1.57
C GLN A 43 0.88 9.99 -0.25
N ALA A 44 0.26 8.88 0.14
CA ALA A 44 0.64 8.17 1.37
C ALA A 44 2.03 7.53 1.23
N LEU A 45 2.33 6.94 0.07
CA LEU A 45 3.65 6.38 -0.21
C LEU A 45 4.75 7.45 -0.27
N TYR A 46 4.42 8.65 -0.77
CA TYR A 46 5.32 9.79 -0.77
C TYR A 46 5.65 10.24 0.66
N GLU A 47 4.65 10.39 1.52
CA GLU A 47 4.85 10.73 2.93
C GLU A 47 5.70 9.68 3.65
N ILE A 48 5.47 8.39 3.37
CA ILE A 48 6.29 7.29 3.90
C ILE A 48 7.72 7.37 3.36
N ALA A 49 7.92 7.64 2.08
CA ALA A 49 9.24 7.80 1.49
C ALA A 49 10.01 8.97 2.13
N GLN A 50 9.34 10.08 2.44
CA GLN A 50 9.94 11.19 3.18
C GLN A 50 10.36 10.78 4.59
N MET A 51 9.50 10.06 5.32
CA MET A 51 9.82 9.57 6.67
C MET A 51 11.00 8.58 6.67
N LEU A 52 11.09 7.76 5.63
CA LEU A 52 12.19 6.80 5.44
C LEU A 52 13.46 7.43 4.85
N GLN A 53 13.46 8.75 4.59
CA GLN A 53 14.55 9.46 3.93
C GLN A 53 14.92 8.86 2.57
N LEU A 54 13.93 8.31 1.87
CA LEU A 54 14.03 7.81 0.50
C LEU A 54 13.71 8.90 -0.54
N SER A 55 13.36 10.10 -0.08
CA SER A 55 12.93 11.22 -0.91
C SER A 55 14.06 11.98 -1.63
N ASP A 56 15.29 11.46 -1.63
CA ASP A 56 16.44 12.08 -2.32
C ASP A 56 17.18 11.09 -3.23
N ALA A 57 16.87 11.18 -4.53
CA ALA A 57 17.73 10.96 -5.70
C ALA A 57 17.05 11.53 -6.96
#